data_AF-A0A0F9K8P8-F1
#
_entry.id   AF-A0A0F9K8P8-F1
#
_cell.length_a   1.000
_cell.length_b   1.000
_cell.length_c   1.000
_cell.angle_alpha   90.00
_cell.angle_beta   90.00
_cell.angle_gamma   90.00
#
_symmetry.space_group_name_H-M   'P 1'
#
loop_
_entity.id
_entity.type
_entity.pdbx_description
1 polymer ?
#
loop_
_entity_poly.entity_id
_entity_poly.type
_entity_poly.pdbx_seq_one_letter_code
_entity_poly.pdbx_strand_id
1 'polypeptide(L)' 'MGTIYVGNLAHETTDVDLRTAFSPFGKVVSAKIVSDRRGRPKG' A
#
# COMPACT_ATOMS: atom_id res chain seq x y z
N MET A 1 -10.72 13.94 -6.13
CA MET A 1 -9.87 13.12 -5.24
C MET A 1 -9.33 11.96 -6.05
N GLY A 2 -8.01 11.82 -6.14
CA GLY A 2 -7.36 10.72 -6.85
C GLY A 2 -6.87 9.68 -5.86
N THR A 3 -7.05 8.39 -6.19
CA THR A 3 -6.47 7.26 -5.47
C THR A 3 -5.45 6.60 -6.39
N ILE A 4 -4.26 6.32 -5.87
CA ILE A 4 -3.21 5.60 -6.59
C ILE A 4 -3.03 4.21 -6.00
N TYR A 5 -2.67 3.24 -6.84
CA TYR A 5 -2.32 1.90 -6.41
C TYR A 5 -0.83 1.69 -6.63
N VAL A 6 -0.14 1.22 -5.59
CA VAL A 6 1.30 0.95 -5.61
C VAL A 6 1.48 -0.55 -5.37
N GLY A 7 2.03 -1.24 -6.38
CA GLY A 7 2.35 -2.66 -6.31
C GLY A 7 3.82 -2.91 -6.01
N ASN A 8 4.21 -4.19 -5.96
CA ASN A 8 5.59 -4.62 -5.70
C ASN A 8 6.19 -4.07 -4.39
N LEU A 9 5.35 -3.94 -3.37
CA LEU A 9 5.78 -3.57 -2.02
C LEU A 9 6.39 -4.78 -1.33
N ALA A 10 7.43 -4.57 -0.54
CA ALA A 10 8.01 -5.60 0.31
C ALA A 10 6.96 -6.09 1.32
N HIS A 11 7.02 -7.36 1.74
CA HIS A 11 5.98 -7.97 2.58
C HIS A 11 5.85 -7.30 3.95
N GLU A 12 6.95 -6.74 4.44
CA GLU A 12 7.09 -5.98 5.67
C GLU A 12 6.61 -4.52 5.56
N THR A 13 6.26 -4.05 4.35
CA THR A 13 5.83 -2.67 4.15
C THR A 13 4.52 -2.41 4.90
N THR A 14 4.51 -1.35 5.71
CA THR A 14 3.34 -0.93 6.48
C THR A 14 2.66 0.30 5.88
N ASP A 15 1.45 0.62 6.36
CA ASP A 15 0.77 1.86 5.99
C ASP A 15 1.51 3.12 6.48
N VAL A 16 2.29 3.01 7.55
CA VAL A 16 3.14 4.10 8.07
C VAL A 16 4.28 4.38 7.11
N ASP A 17 4.90 3.34 6.56
CA ASP A 17 5.98 3.48 5.56
C ASP A 17 5.46 4.18 4.31
N LEU A 18 4.27 3.80 3.83
CA LEU A 18 3.61 4.46 2.71
C LEU A 18 3.32 5.94 3.01
N ARG A 19 2.71 6.24 4.17
CA ARG A 19 2.45 7.64 4.55
C ARG A 19 3.72 8.47 4.59
N THR A 20 4.80 7.90 5.13
CA THR A 20 6.10 8.57 5.26
C THR A 20 6.71 8.83 3.90
N ALA A 21 6.78 7.79 3.05
CA ALA A 21 7.32 7.87 1.70
C ALA A 21 6.55 8.87 0.81
N PHE A 22 5.23 8.97 0.97
CA PHE A 22 4.40 9.87 0.17
C PHE A 22 4.19 11.27 0.78
N SER A 23 4.58 11.49 2.03
CA SER A 23 4.44 12.79 2.72
C SER A 23 5.09 13.98 2.00
N PRO A 24 6.22 13.85 1.29
CA PRO A 24 6.81 14.98 0.57
C PRO A 24 5.98 15.44 -0.63
N PHE A 25 5.12 14.57 -1.17
CA PHE A 25 4.26 14.89 -2.31
C PHE A 25 2.91 15.48 -1.90
N GLY A 26 2.67 15.62 -0.59
CA GLY A 26 1.50 16.27 -0.03
C GLY A 26 0.83 15.46 1.09
N LYS A 27 -0.35 15.92 1.50
CA LYS A 27 -1.10 15.30 2.59
C LYS A 27 -1.70 13.97 2.16
N VAL A 28 -1.17 12.87 2.70
CA VAL A 28 -1.76 11.53 2.57
C VAL A 28 -3.01 11.43 3.44
N VAL A 29 -4.18 11.41 2.82
CA VAL A 29 -5.48 11.28 3.53
C VAL A 29 -5.66 9.87 4.09
N SER A 30 -5.30 8.86 3.31
CA SER A 30 -5.39 7.44 3.69
C SER A 30 -4.34 6.63 2.95
N ALA A 31 -3.75 5.66 3.64
CA ALA A 31 -2.90 4.62 3.07
C ALA A 31 -3.33 3.28 3.66
N LYS A 32 -3.46 2.26 2.82
CA LYS A 32 -3.87 0.92 3.25
C LYS A 32 -3.11 -0.11 2.43
N ILE A 33 -2.39 -1.00 3.12
CA ILE A 33 -1.80 -2.18 2.48
C ILE A 33 -2.94 -3.14 2.13
N VAL A 34 -3.04 -3.49 0.85
CA VAL A 34 -3.98 -4.50 0.36
C VAL A 34 -3.18 -5.78 0.17
N SER A 35 -3.21 -6.65 1.16
CA SER A 35 -2.65 -8.00 1.08
C SER A 35 -3.73 -8.96 0.57
N ASP A 36 -3.39 -9.75 -0.46
CA ASP A 36 -4.31 -10.77 -0.97
C ASP A 36 -4.53 -11.83 0.13
N ARG A 37 -5.79 -12.03 0.48
CA ARG A 37 -6.24 -12.97 1.52
C ARG A 37 -6.49 -14.37 0.96
N ARG A 38 -6.02 -14.66 -0.25
CA ARG A 38 -6.25 -15.94 -0.93
C ARG A 38 -5.11 -16.91 -0.69
N GLY A 39 -5.18 -17.62 0.43
CA GLY A 39 -4.57 -18.94 0.59
C GLY A 39 -5.24 -20.00 -0.30
N ARG A 40 -5.31 -19.80 -1.62
CA ARG A 40 -5.70 -20.86 -2.56
C ARG A 40 -4.78 -20.88 -3.76
N PRO A 41 -4.09 -22.00 -4.02
CA PRO A 41 -3.37 -22.18 -5.26
C PRO A 41 -4.39 -22.25 -6.42
N LYS A 42 -4.08 -21.58 -7.52
CA LYS A 42 -4.59 -21.98 -8.82
C LYS A 42 -3.50 -22.83 -9.47
N GLY A 43 -3.74 -24.14 -9.55
CA GLY A 43 -2.85 -25.12 -10.15
C GLY A 43 -3.30 -26.50 -9.75
#